data_AF-A0A940BI50-F1
#
_entry.id   AF-A0A940BI50-F1
#
_cell.length_a   1.000
_cell.length_b   1.000
_cell.length_c   1.000
_cell.angle_alpha   90.00
_cell.angle_beta   90.00
_cell.angle_gamma   90.00
#
_symmetry.space_group_name_H-M   'P 1'
#
loop_
_entity.id
_entity.type
_entity.pdbx_description
1 polymer ?
#
loop_
_entity_poly.entity_id
_entity_poly.type
_entity_poly.pdbx_seq_one_letter_code
_entity_poly.pdbx_strand_id
1 'polypeptide(L)'
;AEREARRMLKSSFGRNPTHGFLTGVEKEDISNSAVTGATGLWLGRVGAVLGGDIRFISREPLFVGDRLRIQPKSDRSGQSFTIRTLRLGRNEVRHSAANANVTVPTPFKGQFRVGDSVFKVSSEQAFTMSEAKGRRRLEAFAGDAPPQLTVRAELGGDILHLEGHVLGMSFAREYPVSCYPAQKNPLNAQTLAGLFGRLGPDGWPEADFVCGDLPPVVIPPSRLKEIRRDFSENFQRFWRKKRAEKRKETLGRMMNALFAAHPPERHASAQIAVAIGHARDLHILDDPKVQSVILPLTGENVQERLHRVRDRKDRVIWEVPLVLFDAQWAACRQMVASLVEGGFRCFMLNNLGHFPLFEDVPSARLFAGWRLFSLNSQAVLSWKELGVEGATLALEDDRANLFDVLAHSTDVALSVTLYASVPLLVTRVNLRRLPQGRTLVSDTGTTFRVAHRRGLNILYAGEDFSLVGREAELQQAGCGRFILDLRQAGPFSPTGKRVLASLGRGRELPGTSLFNYGMELE
;
A
#
# COMPACT_ATOMS: atom_id res chain seq x y z
N ALA A 1 24.30 21.45 -11.20
CA ALA A 1 22.95 20.97 -10.83
C ALA A 1 22.59 19.64 -11.50
N GLU A 2 22.31 19.57 -12.82
CA GLU A 2 21.76 18.35 -13.45
C GLU A 2 22.69 17.11 -13.35
N ARG A 3 23.99 17.25 -13.67
CA ARG A 3 24.97 16.15 -13.56
C ARG A 3 25.06 15.60 -12.14
N GLU A 4 24.98 16.48 -11.16
CA GLU A 4 25.01 16.14 -9.75
C GLU A 4 23.73 15.43 -9.32
N ALA A 5 22.55 15.91 -9.74
CA ALA A 5 21.28 15.24 -9.53
C ALA A 5 21.26 13.84 -10.16
N ARG A 6 21.76 13.68 -11.39
CA ARG A 6 21.92 12.37 -12.04
C ARG A 6 22.85 11.44 -11.26
N ARG A 7 23.94 11.97 -10.70
CA ARG A 7 24.85 11.21 -9.83
C ARG A 7 24.15 10.77 -8.54
N MET A 8 23.41 11.67 -7.90
CA MET A 8 22.61 11.37 -6.71
C MET A 8 21.54 10.31 -6.96
N LEU A 9 20.82 10.41 -8.10
CA LEU A 9 19.83 9.42 -8.51
C LEU A 9 20.44 8.05 -8.75
N LYS A 10 21.63 7.96 -9.36
CA LYS A 10 22.36 6.69 -9.50
C LYS A 10 22.75 6.09 -8.15
N SER A 11 23.06 6.92 -7.15
CA SER A 11 23.35 6.47 -5.78
C SER A 11 22.11 6.13 -4.94
N SER A 12 20.89 6.22 -5.50
CA SER A 12 19.67 5.75 -4.82
C SER A 12 19.53 4.23 -4.79
N PHE A 13 20.38 3.50 -5.53
CA PHE A 13 20.31 2.05 -5.71
C PHE A 13 18.90 1.56 -6.12
N GLY A 14 18.17 2.44 -6.82
CA GLY A 14 16.84 2.24 -7.39
C GLY A 14 16.83 1.23 -8.54
N ARG A 15 15.64 1.02 -9.14
CA ARG A 15 15.57 0.52 -10.52
C ARG A 15 16.12 1.60 -11.45
N ASN A 16 16.62 1.20 -12.63
CA ASN A 16 17.01 2.18 -13.63
C ASN A 16 15.81 3.08 -13.95
N PRO A 17 15.98 4.42 -13.95
CA PRO A 17 14.91 5.31 -14.32
C PRO A 17 14.50 5.03 -15.76
N THR A 18 13.20 4.99 -16.00
CA THR A 18 12.62 4.89 -17.33
C THR A 18 11.84 6.17 -17.61
N HIS A 19 11.76 6.56 -18.88
CA HIS A 19 10.85 7.62 -19.31
C HIS A 19 9.37 7.20 -19.21
N GLY A 20 9.10 5.93 -18.91
CA GLY A 20 7.76 5.37 -18.93
C GLY A 20 7.13 5.66 -20.29
N PHE A 21 5.88 6.12 -20.27
CA PHE A 21 5.15 6.46 -21.49
C PHE A 21 5.19 7.96 -21.85
N LEU A 22 5.97 8.78 -21.13
CA LEU A 22 6.03 10.23 -21.36
C LEU A 22 6.58 10.60 -22.74
N THR A 23 7.45 9.75 -23.31
CA THR A 23 8.12 9.99 -24.60
C THR A 23 7.56 9.11 -25.72
N GLY A 24 6.37 8.51 -25.53
CA GLY A 24 5.70 7.67 -26.54
C GLY A 24 5.29 6.28 -26.04
N VAL A 25 4.54 5.56 -26.87
CA VAL A 25 3.82 4.33 -26.51
C VAL A 25 4.70 3.06 -26.61
N GLU A 26 5.65 3.03 -27.55
CA GLU A 26 6.58 1.92 -27.71
C GLU A 26 7.89 2.18 -26.98
N LYS A 27 8.20 1.34 -25.99
CA LYS A 27 9.40 1.49 -25.15
C LYS A 27 10.00 0.14 -24.81
N GLU A 28 11.31 0.02 -25.05
CA GLU A 28 12.11 -1.18 -24.77
C GLU A 28 12.73 -1.17 -23.38
N ASP A 29 12.80 0.00 -22.75
CA ASP A 29 13.52 0.25 -21.51
C ASP A 29 12.69 -0.04 -20.24
N ILE A 30 11.37 -0.21 -20.38
CA ILE A 30 10.47 -0.47 -19.23
C ILE A 30 10.56 -1.93 -18.77
N SER A 31 10.73 -2.88 -19.69
CA SER A 31 10.81 -4.31 -19.40
C SER A 31 12.04 -4.92 -20.06
N ASN A 32 13.05 -5.25 -19.25
CA ASN A 32 14.27 -5.90 -19.71
C ASN A 32 14.36 -7.33 -19.18
N SER A 33 14.03 -8.32 -20.02
CA SER A 33 14.09 -9.74 -19.67
C SER A 33 15.51 -10.27 -19.41
N ALA A 34 16.56 -9.52 -19.76
CA ALA A 34 17.96 -9.92 -19.52
C ALA A 34 18.43 -9.61 -18.08
N VAL A 35 17.63 -8.88 -17.30
CA VAL A 35 17.90 -8.52 -15.91
C VAL A 35 16.82 -9.12 -15.01
N THR A 36 17.09 -10.30 -14.45
CA THR A 36 16.29 -10.88 -13.36
C THR A 36 16.63 -10.16 -12.06
N GLY A 37 15.64 -9.76 -11.25
CA GLY A 37 15.75 -9.13 -9.93
C GLY A 37 16.89 -8.09 -9.79
N ALA A 38 16.64 -6.79 -9.77
CA ALA A 38 16.04 -6.07 -8.66
C ALA A 38 16.81 -4.74 -8.50
N THR A 39 16.23 -3.83 -7.73
CA THR A 39 16.78 -2.53 -7.28
C THR A 39 18.27 -2.62 -6.95
N GLY A 40 19.12 -1.78 -7.54
CA GLY A 40 20.55 -1.76 -7.26
C GLY A 40 21.39 -1.44 -8.49
N LEU A 41 22.62 -0.99 -8.28
CA LEU A 41 23.57 -0.71 -9.34
C LEU A 41 24.18 -2.04 -9.82
N TRP A 42 23.92 -2.40 -11.08
CA TRP A 42 24.46 -3.61 -11.68
C TRP A 42 25.99 -3.57 -11.76
N LEU A 43 26.67 -4.55 -11.15
CA LEU A 43 28.12 -4.65 -11.18
C LEU A 43 28.62 -5.67 -12.19
N GLY A 44 27.93 -6.80 -12.37
CA GLY A 44 28.43 -7.88 -13.21
C GLY A 44 27.76 -9.22 -12.92
N ARG A 45 28.42 -10.31 -13.33
CA ARG A 45 28.00 -11.69 -13.02
C ARG A 45 29.11 -12.42 -12.27
N VAL A 46 28.73 -13.34 -11.40
CA VAL A 46 29.66 -14.26 -10.73
C VAL A 46 30.40 -15.07 -11.80
N GLY A 47 31.71 -14.88 -11.90
CA GLY A 47 32.59 -15.62 -12.81
C GLY A 47 33.15 -16.91 -12.21
N ALA A 48 33.34 -16.95 -10.89
CA ALA A 48 33.74 -18.15 -10.17
C ALA A 48 33.24 -18.16 -8.70
N VAL A 49 33.03 -19.35 -8.16
CA VAL A 49 32.68 -19.60 -6.75
C VAL A 49 33.79 -20.47 -6.14
N LEU A 50 34.43 -19.98 -5.07
CA LEU A 50 35.66 -20.54 -4.50
C LEU A 50 35.46 -20.82 -3.00
N GLY A 51 34.74 -21.89 -2.66
CA GLY A 51 34.67 -22.44 -1.29
C GLY A 51 34.20 -21.50 -0.18
N GLY A 52 33.61 -20.35 -0.51
CA GLY A 52 33.29 -19.26 0.42
C GLY A 52 33.52 -17.86 -0.16
N ASP A 53 34.23 -17.76 -1.29
CA ASP A 53 34.43 -16.50 -2.01
C ASP A 53 33.69 -16.50 -3.35
N ILE A 54 33.29 -15.31 -3.81
CA ILE A 54 32.84 -15.08 -5.18
C ILE A 54 33.83 -14.19 -5.91
N ARG A 55 34.07 -14.50 -7.19
CA ARG A 55 34.89 -13.68 -8.08
C ARG A 55 34.07 -13.17 -9.24
N PHE A 56 34.20 -11.88 -9.55
CA PHE A 56 33.51 -11.24 -10.67
C PHE A 56 34.26 -9.99 -11.13
N ILE A 57 33.97 -9.55 -12.36
CA ILE A 57 34.44 -8.26 -12.87
C ILE A 57 33.40 -7.21 -12.46
N SER A 58 33.80 -6.25 -11.62
CA SER A 58 32.91 -5.18 -11.17
C SER A 58 32.93 -4.02 -12.15
N ARG A 59 31.81 -3.68 -12.78
CA ARG A 59 31.69 -2.54 -13.71
C ARG A 59 31.88 -1.18 -13.06
N GLU A 60 31.67 -1.09 -11.76
CA GLU A 60 31.74 0.15 -11.00
C GLU A 60 32.76 0.00 -9.85
N PRO A 61 33.28 1.11 -9.30
CA PRO A 61 34.16 1.05 -8.14
C PRO A 61 33.49 0.40 -6.93
N LEU A 62 34.27 -0.38 -6.18
CA LEU A 62 33.81 -1.05 -4.95
C LEU A 62 34.67 -0.64 -3.77
N PHE A 63 34.03 -0.55 -2.60
CA PHE A 63 34.64 -0.21 -1.33
C PHE A 63 34.28 -1.27 -0.29
N VAL A 64 35.21 -1.53 0.65
CA VAL A 64 34.86 -2.25 1.88
C VAL A 64 33.77 -1.46 2.61
N GLY A 65 32.70 -2.13 3.03
CA GLY A 65 31.49 -1.50 3.58
C GLY A 65 30.33 -1.36 2.59
N ASP A 66 30.56 -1.55 1.28
CA ASP A 66 29.47 -1.63 0.31
C ASP A 66 28.60 -2.87 0.55
N ARG A 67 27.29 -2.78 0.24
CA ARG A 67 26.38 -3.93 0.33
C ARG A 67 26.12 -4.50 -1.06
N LEU A 68 26.42 -5.78 -1.24
CA LEU A 68 26.15 -6.52 -2.46
C LEU A 68 24.87 -7.35 -2.32
N ARG A 69 24.13 -7.50 -3.41
CA ARG A 69 23.08 -8.52 -3.58
C ARG A 69 23.43 -9.43 -4.75
N ILE A 70 23.41 -10.74 -4.49
CA ILE A 70 23.56 -11.78 -5.50
C ILE A 70 22.17 -12.30 -5.84
N GLN A 71 21.76 -12.07 -7.07
CA GLN A 71 20.45 -12.48 -7.58
C GLN A 71 20.62 -13.73 -8.45
N PRO A 72 19.99 -14.86 -8.07
CA PRO A 72 19.94 -16.05 -8.90
C PRO A 72 19.32 -15.79 -10.27
N LYS A 73 19.64 -16.65 -11.25
CA LYS A 73 18.93 -16.65 -12.54
C LYS A 73 17.45 -17.03 -12.45
N SER A 74 17.02 -17.65 -11.35
CA SER A 74 15.62 -17.98 -11.06
C SER A 74 14.89 -16.79 -10.40
N ASP A 75 13.56 -16.90 -10.23
CA ASP A 75 12.71 -15.89 -9.57
C ASP A 75 12.83 -15.91 -8.03
N ARG A 76 13.80 -16.67 -7.50
CA ARG A 76 14.10 -16.69 -6.06
C ARG A 76 14.66 -15.35 -5.59
N SER A 77 14.38 -14.98 -4.34
CA SER A 77 14.92 -13.77 -3.74
C SER A 77 16.46 -13.77 -3.72
N GLY A 78 17.08 -12.69 -4.19
CA GLY A 78 18.52 -12.50 -4.08
C GLY A 78 18.99 -12.30 -2.63
N GLN A 79 20.19 -12.77 -2.32
CA GLN A 79 20.78 -12.64 -0.98
C GLN A 79 21.75 -11.47 -0.90
N SER A 80 21.70 -10.73 0.20
CA SER A 80 22.52 -9.53 0.38
C SER A 80 23.50 -9.64 1.54
N PHE A 81 24.70 -9.11 1.38
CA PHE A 81 25.72 -9.03 2.42
C PHE A 81 26.61 -7.80 2.25
N THR A 82 27.29 -7.40 3.34
CA THR A 82 28.23 -6.27 3.31
C THR A 82 29.64 -6.79 3.04
N ILE A 83 30.37 -6.12 2.15
CA ILE A 83 31.78 -6.41 1.86
C ILE A 83 32.60 -6.10 3.10
N ARG A 84 33.10 -7.13 3.79
CA ARG A 84 34.05 -6.96 4.90
C ARG A 84 35.50 -6.97 4.43
N THR A 85 35.76 -7.70 3.34
CA THR A 85 37.09 -7.88 2.76
C THR A 85 36.95 -7.84 1.24
N LEU A 86 37.85 -7.12 0.57
CA LEU A 86 37.89 -7.00 -0.88
C LEU A 86 39.31 -7.36 -1.36
N ARG A 87 39.42 -8.25 -2.35
CA ARG A 87 40.71 -8.75 -2.85
C ARG A 87 40.88 -8.48 -4.35
N LEU A 88 42.06 -8.01 -4.74
CA LEU A 88 42.54 -7.96 -6.12
C LEU A 88 43.69 -8.96 -6.27
N GLY A 89 43.43 -10.07 -6.97
CA GLY A 89 44.35 -11.19 -6.99
C GLY A 89 44.56 -11.78 -5.59
N ARG A 90 45.78 -11.68 -5.05
CA ARG A 90 46.14 -12.15 -3.70
C ARG A 90 46.13 -11.05 -2.63
N ASN A 91 46.02 -9.79 -3.03
CA ASN A 91 46.17 -8.66 -2.12
C ASN A 91 44.81 -8.17 -1.63
N GLU A 92 44.70 -7.94 -0.32
CA GLU A 92 43.54 -7.26 0.28
C GLU A 92 43.65 -5.75 0.07
N VAL A 93 42.56 -5.15 -0.39
CA VAL A 93 42.48 -3.72 -0.72
C VAL A 93 41.25 -3.11 -0.07
N ARG A 94 41.30 -1.80 0.23
CA ARG A 94 40.14 -1.08 0.77
C ARG A 94 39.12 -0.68 -0.31
N HIS A 95 39.57 -0.54 -1.55
CA HIS A 95 38.73 -0.20 -2.69
C HIS A 95 39.27 -0.82 -3.99
N SER A 96 38.43 -0.92 -5.01
CA SER A 96 38.81 -1.29 -6.37
C SER A 96 38.27 -0.29 -7.38
N ALA A 97 39.02 -0.08 -8.46
CA ALA A 97 38.54 0.67 -9.61
C ALA A 97 37.42 -0.09 -10.36
N ALA A 98 36.71 0.63 -11.23
CA ALA A 98 35.81 0.02 -12.20
C ALA A 98 36.54 -0.97 -13.13
N ASN A 99 35.81 -1.97 -13.60
CA ASN A 99 36.25 -3.09 -14.43
C ASN A 99 37.34 -3.98 -13.81
N ALA A 100 37.58 -3.88 -12.50
CA ALA A 100 38.53 -4.74 -11.80
C ALA A 100 37.94 -6.15 -11.56
N ASN A 101 38.78 -7.18 -11.67
CA ASN A 101 38.44 -8.55 -11.31
C ASN A 101 38.63 -8.74 -9.80
N VAL A 102 37.52 -8.68 -9.05
CA VAL A 102 37.51 -8.67 -7.59
C VAL A 102 37.12 -10.04 -7.04
N THR A 103 37.69 -10.38 -5.90
CA THR A 103 37.25 -11.54 -5.09
C THR A 103 36.71 -11.03 -3.75
N VAL A 104 35.51 -11.47 -3.40
CA VAL A 104 34.80 -11.05 -2.19
C VAL A 104 34.33 -12.28 -1.41
N PRO A 105 34.71 -12.43 -0.13
CA PRO A 105 34.17 -13.46 0.74
C PRO A 105 32.68 -13.26 1.00
N THR A 106 31.92 -14.36 0.97
CA THR A 106 30.47 -14.37 1.25
C THR A 106 30.15 -15.22 2.48
N PRO A 107 29.20 -14.79 3.34
CA PRO A 107 28.72 -15.62 4.43
C PRO A 107 27.84 -16.81 3.95
N PHE A 108 27.40 -16.80 2.70
CA PHE A 108 26.47 -17.79 2.14
C PHE A 108 27.20 -18.91 1.39
N LYS A 109 27.76 -19.87 2.13
CA LYS A 109 28.50 -21.00 1.54
C LYS A 109 27.58 -21.88 0.68
N GLY A 110 28.02 -22.17 -0.55
CA GLY A 110 27.33 -23.10 -1.47
C GLY A 110 26.02 -22.60 -2.08
N GLN A 111 25.62 -21.35 -1.81
CA GLN A 111 24.32 -20.83 -2.26
C GLN A 111 24.37 -20.13 -3.62
N PHE A 112 25.55 -19.65 -4.04
CA PHE A 112 25.73 -18.90 -5.28
C PHE A 112 26.30 -19.76 -6.39
N ARG A 113 25.94 -19.44 -7.64
CA ARG A 113 26.34 -20.15 -8.85
C ARG A 113 27.02 -19.22 -9.85
N VAL A 114 27.85 -19.80 -10.71
CA VAL A 114 28.43 -19.06 -11.84
C VAL A 114 27.32 -18.55 -12.76
N GLY A 115 27.40 -17.27 -13.11
CA GLY A 115 26.41 -16.57 -13.93
C GLY A 115 25.31 -15.84 -13.15
N ASP A 116 25.24 -16.01 -11.82
CA ASP A 116 24.37 -15.20 -10.96
C ASP A 116 24.72 -13.71 -11.06
N SER A 117 23.71 -12.88 -10.95
CA SER A 117 23.78 -11.44 -11.14
C SER A 117 24.25 -10.73 -9.86
N VAL A 118 25.20 -9.79 -9.97
CA VAL A 118 25.77 -9.05 -8.83
C VAL A 118 25.36 -7.58 -8.88
N PHE A 119 24.72 -7.10 -7.82
CA PHE A 119 24.29 -5.71 -7.67
C PHE A 119 24.89 -5.06 -6.42
N LYS A 120 25.25 -3.78 -6.49
CA LYS A 120 25.50 -2.92 -5.33
C LYS A 120 24.18 -2.29 -4.90
N VAL A 121 23.77 -2.52 -3.65
CA VAL A 121 22.49 -2.06 -3.09
C VAL A 121 22.64 -1.03 -1.98
N SER A 122 23.87 -0.78 -1.53
CA SER A 122 24.24 0.32 -0.62
C SER A 122 25.71 0.66 -0.81
N SER A 123 26.11 1.89 -0.47
CA SER A 123 27.51 2.32 -0.44
C SER A 123 27.94 2.71 0.97
N GLU A 124 29.21 2.53 1.30
CA GLU A 124 29.80 3.12 2.53
C GLU A 124 29.58 4.65 2.58
N GLN A 125 29.71 5.31 1.42
CA GLN A 125 29.54 6.75 1.27
C GLN A 125 28.06 7.19 1.33
N ALA A 126 27.12 6.27 1.15
CA ALA A 126 25.70 6.55 1.17
C ALA A 126 25.14 6.19 2.55
N PHE A 127 25.22 7.16 3.47
CA PHE A 127 24.54 7.21 4.77
C PHE A 127 24.13 5.84 5.35
N THR A 128 25.12 5.02 5.72
CA THR A 128 24.91 3.73 6.39
C THR A 128 24.63 3.96 7.88
N MET A 129 23.46 4.53 8.19
CA MET A 129 22.91 4.31 9.52
C MET A 129 22.57 2.83 9.63
N SER A 130 23.22 2.11 10.57
CA SER A 130 22.77 0.76 10.91
C SER A 130 21.30 0.81 11.35
N GLU A 131 20.56 -0.28 11.19
CA GLU A 131 19.16 -0.33 11.64
C GLU A 131 19.03 0.07 13.11
N ALA A 132 19.97 -0.35 13.97
CA ALA A 132 20.03 0.06 15.37
C ALA A 132 20.25 1.57 15.54
N LYS A 133 21.11 2.19 14.72
CA LYS A 133 21.31 3.65 14.75
C LYS A 133 20.09 4.39 14.20
N GLY A 134 19.45 3.84 13.16
CA GLY A 134 18.20 4.32 12.58
C GLY A 134 17.06 4.28 13.61
N ARG A 135 16.89 3.14 14.28
CA ARG A 135 15.94 2.95 15.39
C ARG A 135 16.23 3.92 16.54
N ARG A 136 17.47 4.04 17.02
CA ARG A 136 17.83 5.03 18.06
C ARG A 136 17.51 6.47 17.66
N ARG A 137 17.72 6.82 16.38
CA ARG A 137 17.35 8.14 15.87
C ARG A 137 15.83 8.29 15.80
N LEU A 138 15.10 7.28 15.35
CA LEU A 138 13.64 7.27 15.37
C LEU A 138 13.08 7.28 16.80
N GLU A 139 13.73 6.65 17.77
CA GLU A 139 13.39 6.70 19.20
C GLU A 139 13.55 8.12 19.77
N ALA A 140 14.58 8.85 19.32
CA ALA A 140 14.73 10.27 19.66
C ALA A 140 13.60 11.16 19.09
N PHE A 141 12.93 10.71 18.02
CA PHE A 141 11.73 11.33 17.45
C PHE A 141 10.44 10.56 17.76
N ALA A 142 10.51 9.47 18.54
CA ALA A 142 9.34 8.71 18.91
C ALA A 142 8.49 9.64 19.78
N GLY A 143 7.17 9.56 19.61
CA GLY A 143 6.19 10.51 20.12
C GLY A 143 6.08 10.59 21.64
N ASP A 144 7.18 10.71 22.37
CA ASP A 144 7.23 11.02 23.79
C ASP A 144 7.68 12.46 24.03
N ALA A 145 8.23 13.14 23.03
CA ALA A 145 8.53 14.57 23.14
C ALA A 145 7.23 15.41 23.08
N PRO A 146 7.05 16.39 23.99
CA PRO A 146 6.01 17.39 23.87
C PRO A 146 6.31 18.31 22.67
N PRO A 147 5.30 18.77 21.92
CA PRO A 147 5.52 19.57 20.71
C PRO A 147 6.07 20.97 21.02
N GLN A 148 5.52 21.67 22.01
CA GLN A 148 6.01 22.95 22.53
C GLN A 148 5.63 23.01 24.02
N LEU A 149 6.62 23.14 24.89
CA LEU A 149 6.45 23.25 26.34
C LEU A 149 6.66 24.71 26.75
N THR A 150 5.74 25.27 27.52
CA THR A 150 5.95 26.55 28.20
C THR A 150 6.15 26.31 29.68
N VAL A 151 7.23 26.81 30.25
CA VAL A 151 7.53 26.72 31.68
C VAL A 151 7.39 28.10 32.30
N ARG A 152 6.60 28.19 33.36
CA ARG A 152 6.45 29.38 34.19
C ARG A 152 7.16 29.17 35.51
N ALA A 153 7.92 30.17 35.95
CA ALA A 153 8.60 30.17 37.23
C ALA A 153 8.27 31.41 38.04
N GLU A 154 7.87 31.22 39.30
CA GLU A 154 7.57 32.29 40.26
C GLU A 154 8.24 31.98 41.59
N LEU A 155 8.84 32.99 42.23
CA LEU A 155 9.52 32.85 43.52
C LEU A 155 8.76 33.65 44.58
N GLY A 156 8.09 32.95 45.49
CA GLY A 156 7.37 33.52 46.63
C GLY A 156 8.07 33.16 47.94
N GLY A 157 8.75 34.12 48.56
CA GLY A 157 9.55 33.85 49.77
C GLY A 157 10.64 32.79 49.50
N ASP A 158 10.55 31.68 50.24
CA ASP A 158 11.47 30.53 50.14
C ASP A 158 10.89 29.37 49.31
N ILE A 159 9.91 29.64 48.44
CA ILE A 159 9.25 28.64 47.60
C ILE A 159 9.36 29.03 46.13
N LEU A 160 9.99 28.17 45.33
CA LEU A 160 10.01 28.28 43.87
C LEU A 160 8.86 27.45 43.29
N HIS A 161 7.90 28.12 42.67
CA HIS A 161 6.80 27.51 41.93
C HIS A 161 7.21 27.31 40.46
N LEU A 162 7.04 26.10 39.94
CA LEU A 162 7.26 25.77 38.53
C LEU A 162 5.99 25.17 37.93
N GLU A 163 5.54 25.71 36.82
CA GLU A 163 4.37 25.22 36.08
C GLU A 163 4.72 24.98 34.61
N GLY A 164 4.51 23.76 34.12
CA GLY A 164 4.74 23.37 32.73
C GLY A 164 3.41 23.21 31.99
N HIS A 165 3.26 23.89 30.85
CA HIS A 165 2.09 23.88 29.98
C HIS A 165 2.40 23.24 28.63
N VAL A 166 1.57 22.30 28.19
CA VAL A 166 1.67 21.66 26.86
C VAL A 166 0.28 21.25 26.35
N LEU A 167 -0.09 21.69 25.15
CA LEU A 167 -1.37 21.32 24.49
C LEU A 167 -2.61 21.44 25.42
N GLY A 168 -2.69 22.50 26.23
CA GLY A 168 -3.79 22.70 27.18
C GLY A 168 -3.74 21.85 28.45
N MET A 169 -2.65 21.13 28.70
CA MET A 169 -2.38 20.41 29.95
C MET A 169 -1.34 21.16 30.78
N SER A 170 -1.55 21.23 32.09
CA SER A 170 -0.63 21.86 33.03
C SER A 170 -0.13 20.88 34.09
N PHE A 171 1.12 21.06 34.52
CA PHE A 171 1.74 20.35 35.63
C PHE A 171 2.50 21.36 36.48
N ALA A 172 2.07 21.52 37.72
CA ALA A 172 2.66 22.46 38.67
C ALA A 172 3.36 21.71 39.81
N ARG A 173 4.45 22.29 40.31
CA ARG A 173 5.11 21.81 41.52
C ARG A 173 5.82 22.94 42.25
N GLU A 174 5.85 22.82 43.57
CA GLU A 174 6.52 23.75 44.47
C GLU A 174 7.78 23.13 45.05
N TYR A 175 8.81 23.95 45.18
CA TYR A 175 10.11 23.53 45.70
C TYR A 175 10.57 24.48 46.80
N PRO A 176 10.79 23.98 48.03
CA PRO A 176 11.45 24.77 49.05
C PRO A 176 12.89 25.05 48.62
N VAL A 177 13.30 26.31 48.72
CA VAL A 177 14.61 26.83 48.34
C VAL A 177 15.16 27.70 49.46
N SER A 178 16.46 27.58 49.74
CA SER A 178 17.13 28.53 50.64
C SER A 178 17.58 29.74 49.84
N CYS A 179 16.96 30.88 50.10
CA CYS A 179 17.28 32.16 49.47
C CYS A 179 18.27 32.96 50.32
N TYR A 180 19.37 33.40 49.72
CA TYR A 180 20.36 34.25 50.40
C TYR A 180 20.39 35.65 49.74
N PRO A 181 20.46 36.76 50.50
CA PRO A 181 20.56 38.09 49.91
C PRO A 181 21.75 38.22 48.93
N ALA A 182 21.50 38.70 47.72
CA ALA A 182 22.52 38.81 46.70
C ALA A 182 23.29 40.14 46.80
N GLN A 183 24.61 40.09 47.03
CA GLN A 183 25.49 41.27 46.94
C GLN A 183 26.09 41.47 45.55
N LYS A 184 26.25 40.38 44.77
CA LYS A 184 26.72 40.37 43.37
C LYS A 184 25.97 39.28 42.60
N ASN A 185 25.53 39.59 41.36
CA ASN A 185 24.81 38.67 40.46
C ASN A 185 23.54 38.03 41.08
N PRO A 186 22.47 38.81 41.32
CA PRO A 186 21.19 38.26 41.78
C PRO A 186 20.63 37.26 40.76
N LEU A 187 19.79 36.34 41.26
CA LEU A 187 19.03 35.43 40.41
C LEU A 187 18.21 36.25 39.39
N ASN A 188 18.32 35.88 38.12
CA ASN A 188 17.63 36.57 37.03
C ASN A 188 16.92 35.58 36.11
N ALA A 189 15.97 36.09 35.32
CA ALA A 189 15.16 35.29 34.42
C ALA A 189 16.00 34.52 33.38
N GLN A 190 17.11 35.09 32.90
CA GLN A 190 18.00 34.42 31.93
C GLN A 190 18.67 33.17 32.51
N THR A 191 19.04 33.21 33.79
CA THR A 191 19.66 32.07 34.49
C THR A 191 18.65 30.93 34.63
N LEU A 192 17.40 31.26 35.01
CA LEU A 192 16.34 30.26 35.09
C LEU A 192 15.95 29.74 33.70
N ALA A 193 15.86 30.60 32.68
CA ALA A 193 15.60 30.19 31.30
C ALA A 193 16.67 29.22 30.76
N GLY A 194 17.96 29.47 31.02
CA GLY A 194 19.02 28.56 30.59
C GLY A 194 18.96 27.18 31.28
N LEU A 195 18.42 27.11 32.50
CA LEU A 195 18.27 25.87 33.26
C LEU A 195 16.98 25.11 32.91
N PHE A 196 15.84 25.81 32.90
CA PHE A 196 14.49 25.28 32.74
C PHE A 196 13.95 25.38 31.31
N GLY A 197 14.67 26.00 30.37
CA GLY A 197 14.40 25.90 28.93
C GLY A 197 14.81 24.53 28.37
N ARG A 198 15.75 23.83 29.02
CA ARG A 198 16.28 22.52 28.59
C ARG A 198 15.83 21.39 29.51
N LEU A 199 14.52 21.15 29.55
CA LEU A 199 13.92 20.15 30.44
C LEU A 199 13.85 18.73 29.87
N GLY A 200 14.21 18.51 28.61
CA GLY A 200 14.09 17.20 27.98
C GLY A 200 15.43 16.49 27.74
N PRO A 201 15.40 15.18 27.45
CA PRO A 201 16.53 14.49 26.82
C PRO A 201 16.88 15.11 25.46
N ASP A 202 18.07 14.77 24.96
CA ASP A 202 18.56 15.22 23.65
C ASP A 202 17.51 14.96 22.56
N GLY A 203 17.04 16.02 21.92
CA GLY A 203 16.01 15.97 20.87
C GLY A 203 14.65 16.58 21.25
N TRP A 204 14.41 16.92 22.52
CA TRP A 204 13.25 17.73 22.90
C TRP A 204 13.40 19.18 22.41
N PRO A 205 12.31 19.82 21.98
CA PRO A 205 12.35 21.26 21.70
C PRO A 205 12.69 22.03 22.97
N GLU A 206 13.42 23.13 22.82
CA GLU A 206 13.67 24.06 23.92
C GLU A 206 12.33 24.65 24.36
N ALA A 207 12.08 24.64 25.66
CA ALA A 207 10.85 25.14 26.23
C ALA A 207 10.83 26.67 26.20
N ASP A 208 9.67 27.25 25.89
CA ASP A 208 9.43 28.66 26.16
C ASP A 208 9.46 28.88 27.66
N PHE A 209 10.13 29.93 28.10
CA PHE A 209 10.29 30.22 29.52
C PHE A 209 9.72 31.58 29.87
N VAL A 210 8.86 31.62 30.89
CA VAL A 210 8.26 32.83 31.44
C VAL A 210 8.60 32.88 32.92
N CYS A 211 9.03 34.05 33.41
CA CYS A 211 9.37 34.24 34.80
C CYS A 211 8.66 35.48 35.34
N GLY A 212 8.09 35.38 36.54
CA GLY A 212 7.63 36.55 37.29
C GLY A 212 8.78 37.39 37.84
N ASP A 213 8.45 38.44 38.59
CA ASP A 213 9.45 39.29 39.25
C ASP A 213 10.26 38.49 40.28
N LEU A 214 11.59 38.66 40.25
CA LEU A 214 12.51 37.96 41.14
C LEU A 214 13.10 38.91 42.18
N PRO A 215 13.06 38.57 43.48
CA PRO A 215 13.78 39.33 44.51
C PRO A 215 15.31 39.20 44.33
N PRO A 216 16.11 40.14 44.86
CA PRO A 216 17.57 40.14 44.73
C PRO A 216 18.20 39.08 45.66
N VAL A 217 17.97 37.80 45.35
CA VAL A 217 18.42 36.64 46.12
C VAL A 217 19.26 35.69 45.26
N VAL A 218 20.03 34.82 45.92
CA VAL A 218 20.78 33.72 45.30
C VAL A 218 20.22 32.40 45.82
N ILE A 219 19.90 31.50 44.89
CA ILE A 219 19.59 30.08 45.18
C ILE A 219 20.83 29.26 44.80
N PRO A 220 21.31 28.33 45.65
CA PRO A 220 22.46 27.49 45.33
C PRO A 220 22.32 26.77 43.97
N PRO A 221 23.32 26.83 43.08
CA PRO A 221 23.25 26.18 41.77
C PRO A 221 23.03 24.66 41.82
N SER A 222 23.52 23.99 42.86
CA SER A 222 23.26 22.57 43.10
C SER A 222 21.77 22.29 43.31
N ARG A 223 21.10 23.14 44.09
CA ARG A 223 19.66 23.04 44.36
C ARG A 223 18.83 23.29 43.10
N LEU A 224 19.19 24.30 42.30
CA LEU A 224 18.49 24.56 41.03
C LEU A 224 18.63 23.39 40.04
N LYS A 225 19.80 22.74 39.97
CA LYS A 225 20.00 21.54 39.14
C LYS A 225 19.19 20.35 39.63
N GLU A 226 19.08 20.16 40.94
CA GLU A 226 18.23 19.14 41.56
C GLU A 226 16.75 19.37 41.22
N ILE A 227 16.25 20.58 41.42
CA ILE A 227 14.87 20.98 41.09
C ILE A 227 14.58 20.77 39.61
N ARG A 228 15.48 21.19 38.73
CA ARG A 228 15.34 20.97 37.28
C ARG A 228 15.20 19.49 36.95
N ARG A 229 16.05 18.64 37.52
CA ARG A 229 16.01 17.19 37.28
C ARG A 229 14.70 16.58 37.75
N ASP A 230 14.28 16.90 38.97
CA ASP A 230 13.05 16.39 39.56
C ASP A 230 11.80 16.89 38.81
N PHE A 231 11.75 18.18 38.45
CA PHE A 231 10.67 18.73 37.63
C PHE A 231 10.60 18.07 36.25
N SER A 232 11.73 17.95 35.57
CA SER A 232 11.85 17.28 34.27
C SER A 232 11.34 15.83 34.32
N GLU A 233 11.81 15.03 35.27
CA GLU A 233 11.43 13.62 35.41
C GLU A 233 9.92 13.46 35.71
N ASN A 234 9.36 14.31 36.57
CA ASN A 234 7.94 14.23 36.92
C ASN A 234 7.03 14.80 35.82
N PHE A 235 7.43 15.89 35.16
CA PHE A 235 6.72 16.41 34.00
C PHE A 235 6.67 15.37 32.87
N GLN A 236 7.79 14.70 32.57
CA GLN A 236 7.84 13.61 31.60
C GLN A 236 6.87 12.48 31.94
N ARG A 237 6.83 12.06 33.22
CA ARG A 237 5.90 11.03 33.70
C ARG A 237 4.44 11.46 33.54
N PHE A 238 4.13 12.70 33.91
CA PHE A 238 2.81 13.32 33.75
C PHE A 238 2.38 13.34 32.27
N TRP A 239 3.24 13.86 31.39
CA TRP A 239 2.98 13.97 29.96
C TRP A 239 2.71 12.60 29.31
N ARG A 240 3.56 11.60 29.60
CA ARG A 240 3.37 10.23 29.09
C ARG A 240 2.04 9.64 29.52
N LYS A 241 1.68 9.80 30.81
CA LYS A 241 0.41 9.31 31.35
C LYS A 241 -0.79 10.00 30.66
N LYS A 242 -0.79 11.33 30.61
CA LYS A 242 -1.89 12.10 30.01
C LYS A 242 -2.04 11.87 28.51
N ARG A 243 -0.94 11.74 27.78
CA ARG A 243 -0.94 11.39 26.36
C ARG A 243 -1.52 9.99 26.13
N ALA A 244 -1.15 9.02 26.95
CA ALA A 244 -1.68 7.66 26.85
C ALA A 244 -3.20 7.62 27.13
N GLU A 245 -3.66 8.34 28.17
CA GLU A 245 -5.09 8.55 28.46
C GLU A 245 -5.80 9.16 27.25
N LYS A 246 -5.29 10.28 26.71
CA LYS A 246 -5.91 10.96 25.56
C LYS A 246 -5.92 10.12 24.30
N ARG A 247 -4.87 9.33 24.06
CA ARG A 247 -4.79 8.39 22.94
C ARG A 247 -5.83 7.30 23.09
N LYS A 248 -5.99 6.73 24.29
CA LYS A 248 -7.00 5.70 24.57
C LYS A 248 -8.41 6.25 24.40
N GLU A 249 -8.69 7.45 24.91
CA GLU A 249 -9.97 8.15 24.71
C GLU A 249 -10.24 8.41 23.22
N THR A 250 -9.25 8.91 22.49
CA THR A 250 -9.40 9.22 21.06
C THR A 250 -9.59 7.95 20.25
N LEU A 251 -8.82 6.90 20.52
CA LEU A 251 -9.03 5.59 19.91
C LEU A 251 -10.43 5.06 20.20
N GLY A 252 -10.88 5.10 21.46
CA GLY A 252 -12.23 4.69 21.83
C GLY A 252 -13.31 5.48 21.10
N ARG A 253 -13.17 6.81 20.98
CA ARG A 253 -14.08 7.65 20.20
C ARG A 253 -14.08 7.29 18.71
N MET A 254 -12.91 7.06 18.12
CA MET A 254 -12.80 6.69 16.70
C MET A 254 -13.41 5.32 16.44
N MET A 255 -13.14 4.33 17.31
CA MET A 255 -13.73 2.99 17.21
C MET A 255 -15.25 3.04 17.36
N ASN A 256 -15.77 3.85 18.28
CA ASN A 256 -17.22 4.05 18.45
C ASN A 256 -17.86 4.84 17.29
N ALA A 257 -17.08 5.57 16.51
CA ALA A 257 -17.55 6.27 15.31
C ALA A 257 -17.56 5.38 14.07
N LEU A 258 -16.93 4.20 14.12
CA LEU A 258 -17.09 3.20 13.07
C LEU A 258 -18.53 2.69 13.10
N PHE A 259 -19.02 2.25 11.94
CA PHE A 259 -20.33 1.62 11.87
C PHE A 259 -20.35 0.41 12.80
N ALA A 260 -21.45 0.24 13.53
CA ALA A 260 -21.63 -0.95 14.35
C ALA A 260 -21.81 -2.17 13.44
N ALA A 261 -21.19 -3.28 13.83
CA ALA A 261 -21.56 -4.57 13.28
C ALA A 261 -23.03 -4.85 13.62
N HIS A 262 -23.80 -5.30 12.64
CA HIS A 262 -25.17 -5.75 12.81
C HIS A 262 -25.22 -7.27 12.62
N PRO A 263 -26.20 -7.95 13.23
CA PRO A 263 -26.47 -9.33 12.87
C PRO A 263 -26.69 -9.41 11.36
N PRO A 264 -26.05 -10.35 10.65
CA PRO A 264 -26.14 -10.40 9.21
C PRO A 264 -27.60 -10.60 8.77
N GLU A 265 -28.08 -9.72 7.89
CA GLU A 265 -29.38 -9.88 7.26
C GLU A 265 -29.33 -11.11 6.36
N ARG A 266 -30.07 -12.15 6.74
CA ARG A 266 -30.10 -13.40 5.97
C ARG A 266 -30.91 -13.20 4.71
N HIS A 267 -30.26 -13.31 3.57
CA HIS A 267 -30.93 -13.28 2.28
C HIS A 267 -31.44 -14.66 1.90
N ALA A 268 -32.78 -14.83 1.83
CA ALA A 268 -33.43 -16.09 1.45
C ALA A 268 -33.17 -16.49 -0.02
N SER A 269 -32.92 -15.53 -0.91
CA SER A 269 -32.64 -15.77 -2.33
C SER A 269 -31.44 -14.96 -2.81
N ALA A 270 -30.53 -15.62 -3.53
CA ALA A 270 -29.38 -15.01 -4.18
C ALA A 270 -29.77 -14.22 -5.44
N GLN A 271 -29.26 -13.00 -5.57
CA GLN A 271 -29.29 -12.23 -6.82
C GLN A 271 -28.00 -12.49 -7.59
N ILE A 272 -28.09 -13.03 -8.80
CA ILE A 272 -26.96 -13.36 -9.67
C ILE A 272 -26.86 -12.34 -10.81
N ALA A 273 -25.69 -11.72 -10.90
CA ALA A 273 -25.25 -10.98 -12.07
C ALA A 273 -24.25 -11.83 -12.88
N VAL A 274 -24.41 -11.87 -14.21
CA VAL A 274 -23.47 -12.58 -15.10
C VAL A 274 -22.70 -11.58 -15.94
N ALA A 275 -21.38 -11.56 -15.84
CA ALA A 275 -20.56 -10.75 -16.72
C ALA A 275 -20.28 -11.49 -18.05
N ILE A 276 -20.57 -10.82 -19.17
CA ILE A 276 -20.45 -11.39 -20.52
C ILE A 276 -19.53 -10.54 -21.40
N GLY A 277 -18.86 -11.15 -22.37
CA GLY A 277 -17.91 -10.44 -23.23
C GLY A 277 -18.57 -9.58 -24.30
N HIS A 278 -19.70 -10.05 -24.86
CA HIS A 278 -20.31 -9.51 -26.07
C HIS A 278 -21.83 -9.38 -25.92
N ALA A 279 -22.41 -8.32 -26.49
CA ALA A 279 -23.85 -8.06 -26.42
C ALA A 279 -24.72 -9.16 -27.08
N ARG A 280 -24.16 -9.95 -28.02
CA ARG A 280 -24.87 -11.10 -28.62
C ARG A 280 -25.33 -12.14 -27.59
N ASP A 281 -24.65 -12.20 -26.44
CA ASP A 281 -24.93 -13.15 -25.37
C ASP A 281 -25.97 -12.63 -24.35
N LEU A 282 -26.57 -11.45 -24.58
CA LEU A 282 -27.58 -10.83 -23.69
C LEU A 282 -28.83 -11.69 -23.46
N HIS A 283 -29.11 -12.65 -24.34
CA HIS A 283 -30.21 -13.61 -24.16
C HIS A 283 -30.04 -14.51 -22.93
N ILE A 284 -28.88 -14.48 -22.26
CA ILE A 284 -28.70 -15.10 -20.94
C ILE A 284 -29.68 -14.53 -19.88
N LEU A 285 -30.20 -13.32 -20.09
CA LEU A 285 -31.24 -12.71 -19.24
C LEU A 285 -32.58 -13.45 -19.26
N ASP A 286 -32.77 -14.38 -20.19
CA ASP A 286 -33.95 -15.25 -20.25
C ASP A 286 -33.85 -16.42 -19.24
N ASP A 287 -32.66 -16.70 -18.69
CA ASP A 287 -32.51 -17.63 -17.57
C ASP A 287 -33.08 -16.96 -16.28
N PRO A 288 -34.07 -17.57 -15.61
CA PRO A 288 -34.70 -16.98 -14.42
C PRO A 288 -33.74 -16.85 -13.24
N LYS A 289 -32.60 -17.57 -13.25
CA LYS A 289 -31.56 -17.42 -12.22
C LYS A 289 -30.73 -16.15 -12.38
N VAL A 290 -30.76 -15.51 -13.55
CA VAL A 290 -29.88 -14.37 -13.88
C VAL A 290 -30.67 -13.07 -13.75
N GLN A 291 -30.40 -12.28 -12.70
CA GLN A 291 -31.11 -11.02 -12.46
C GLN A 291 -30.54 -9.88 -13.29
N SER A 292 -29.24 -9.85 -13.52
CA SER A 292 -28.60 -8.80 -14.33
C SER A 292 -27.41 -9.31 -15.12
N VAL A 293 -26.97 -8.51 -16.09
CA VAL A 293 -25.78 -8.77 -16.89
C VAL A 293 -24.82 -7.60 -16.75
N ILE A 294 -23.54 -7.90 -16.56
CA ILE A 294 -22.45 -6.93 -16.64
C ILE A 294 -21.85 -7.02 -18.04
N LEU A 295 -21.86 -5.90 -18.77
CA LEU A 295 -21.39 -5.84 -20.15
C LEU A 295 -20.31 -4.76 -20.28
N PRO A 296 -19.12 -5.06 -20.82
CA PRO A 296 -18.10 -4.05 -21.05
C PRO A 296 -18.63 -2.91 -21.93
N LEU A 297 -18.36 -1.67 -21.52
CA LEU A 297 -18.67 -0.45 -22.26
C LEU A 297 -17.66 -0.27 -23.39
N THR A 298 -18.08 -0.66 -24.59
CA THR A 298 -17.21 -0.69 -25.76
C THR A 298 -17.98 -0.35 -27.01
N GLY A 299 -17.32 0.27 -27.99
CA GLY A 299 -17.99 0.67 -29.24
C GLY A 299 -18.75 -0.48 -29.91
N GLU A 300 -18.14 -1.67 -29.97
CA GLU A 300 -18.78 -2.89 -30.48
C GLU A 300 -20.08 -3.22 -29.74
N ASN A 301 -20.05 -3.24 -28.40
CA ASN A 301 -21.22 -3.58 -27.58
C ASN A 301 -22.31 -2.49 -27.62
N VAL A 302 -21.94 -1.22 -27.81
CA VAL A 302 -22.88 -0.09 -27.89
C VAL A 302 -23.57 -0.05 -29.25
N GLN A 303 -22.86 -0.39 -30.33
CA GLN A 303 -23.40 -0.43 -31.70
C GLN A 303 -24.28 -1.65 -31.97
N GLU A 304 -24.20 -2.68 -31.13
CA GLU A 304 -25.01 -3.89 -31.24
C GLU A 304 -26.51 -3.63 -31.05
N ARG A 305 -27.32 -4.61 -31.44
CA ARG A 305 -28.79 -4.53 -31.47
C ARG A 305 -29.43 -4.56 -30.07
N LEU A 306 -29.26 -3.49 -29.29
CA LEU A 306 -29.74 -3.33 -27.91
C LEU A 306 -31.28 -3.33 -27.76
N HIS A 307 -32.04 -3.30 -28.85
CA HIS A 307 -33.51 -3.43 -28.80
C HIS A 307 -33.99 -4.72 -28.12
N ARG A 308 -33.17 -5.79 -28.08
CA ARG A 308 -33.49 -7.06 -27.41
C ARG A 308 -33.64 -6.95 -25.89
N VAL A 309 -33.15 -5.85 -25.31
CA VAL A 309 -33.24 -5.54 -23.88
C VAL A 309 -33.97 -4.21 -23.64
N ARG A 310 -34.81 -3.76 -24.59
CA ARG A 310 -35.52 -2.47 -24.50
C ARG A 310 -36.32 -2.31 -23.20
N ASP A 311 -36.95 -3.37 -22.74
CA ASP A 311 -37.77 -3.39 -21.51
C ASP A 311 -37.00 -3.91 -20.29
N ARG A 312 -35.69 -4.17 -20.46
CA ARG A 312 -34.79 -4.75 -19.44
C ARG A 312 -33.50 -3.93 -19.27
N LYS A 313 -33.51 -2.65 -19.63
CA LYS A 313 -32.32 -1.79 -19.61
C LYS A 313 -31.67 -1.70 -18.23
N ASP A 314 -32.47 -1.64 -17.17
CA ASP A 314 -31.98 -1.61 -15.79
C ASP A 314 -31.28 -2.91 -15.34
N ARG A 315 -31.48 -4.01 -16.09
CA ARG A 315 -30.79 -5.29 -15.86
C ARG A 315 -29.44 -5.36 -16.58
N VAL A 316 -29.05 -4.33 -17.35
CA VAL A 316 -27.74 -4.26 -18.02
C VAL A 316 -26.87 -3.24 -17.32
N ILE A 317 -25.78 -3.71 -16.72
CA ILE A 317 -24.78 -2.91 -16.03
C ILE A 317 -23.59 -2.71 -16.96
N TRP A 318 -23.37 -1.48 -17.42
CA TRP A 318 -22.29 -1.13 -18.33
C TRP A 318 -20.98 -0.94 -17.57
N GLU A 319 -20.02 -1.83 -17.77
CA GLU A 319 -18.74 -1.76 -17.09
C GLU A 319 -17.74 -0.90 -17.86
N VAL A 320 -17.30 0.20 -17.24
CA VAL A 320 -16.26 1.08 -17.80
C VAL A 320 -14.93 0.32 -17.86
N PRO A 321 -14.23 0.32 -19.02
CA PRO A 321 -12.93 -0.34 -19.14
C PRO A 321 -11.94 0.13 -18.07
N LEU A 322 -11.26 -0.81 -17.40
CA LEU A 322 -10.32 -0.53 -16.29
C LEU A 322 -9.27 0.55 -16.63
N VAL A 323 -8.78 0.55 -17.87
CA VAL A 323 -7.79 1.50 -18.37
C VAL A 323 -8.39 2.25 -19.54
N LEU A 324 -8.49 3.57 -19.38
CA LEU A 324 -8.84 4.52 -20.44
C LEU A 324 -7.62 5.41 -20.71
N PHE A 325 -7.22 5.50 -21.97
CA PHE A 325 -6.20 6.45 -22.41
C PHE A 325 -6.84 7.77 -22.84
N ASP A 326 -6.07 8.86 -22.87
CA ASP A 326 -6.56 10.22 -23.17
C ASP A 326 -7.43 10.28 -24.44
N ALA A 327 -6.98 9.65 -25.54
CA ALA A 327 -7.74 9.60 -26.80
C ALA A 327 -9.07 8.81 -26.70
N GLN A 328 -9.17 7.89 -25.74
CA GLN A 328 -10.36 7.07 -25.50
C GLN A 328 -11.35 7.73 -24.54
N TRP A 329 -10.90 8.71 -23.74
CA TRP A 329 -11.72 9.37 -22.74
C TRP A 329 -12.96 10.04 -23.34
N ALA A 330 -12.77 10.87 -24.37
CA ALA A 330 -13.86 11.58 -25.03
C ALA A 330 -14.87 10.60 -25.66
N ALA A 331 -14.38 9.54 -26.32
CA ALA A 331 -15.24 8.50 -26.89
C ALA A 331 -16.01 7.74 -25.81
N CYS A 332 -15.40 7.46 -24.66
CA CYS A 332 -16.06 6.83 -23.53
C CYS A 332 -17.18 7.71 -22.97
N ARG A 333 -16.91 9.01 -22.77
CA ARG A 333 -17.92 9.99 -22.33
C ARG A 333 -19.11 10.08 -23.29
N GLN A 334 -18.84 10.10 -24.61
CA GLN A 334 -19.91 10.08 -25.63
C GLN A 334 -20.74 8.80 -25.57
N MET A 335 -20.10 7.63 -25.39
CA MET A 335 -20.84 6.37 -25.23
C MET A 335 -21.70 6.36 -23.96
N VAL A 336 -21.21 6.90 -22.84
CA VAL A 336 -22.00 7.04 -21.61
C VAL A 336 -23.23 7.92 -21.85
N ALA A 337 -23.05 9.10 -22.43
CA ALA A 337 -24.16 10.02 -22.73
C ALA A 337 -25.21 9.37 -23.63
N SER A 338 -24.77 8.73 -24.73
CA SER A 338 -25.67 8.04 -25.66
C SER A 338 -26.44 6.89 -25.01
N LEU A 339 -25.81 6.14 -24.09
CA LEU A 339 -26.49 5.08 -23.35
C LEU A 339 -27.53 5.62 -22.37
N VAL A 340 -27.21 6.73 -21.68
CA VAL A 340 -28.13 7.40 -20.75
C VAL A 340 -29.33 7.98 -21.46
N GLU A 341 -29.13 8.69 -22.59
CA GLU A 341 -30.21 9.14 -23.48
C GLU A 341 -31.05 7.96 -23.99
N GLY A 342 -30.38 6.83 -24.27
CA GLY A 342 -31.01 5.56 -24.61
C GLY A 342 -31.74 4.89 -23.44
N GLY A 343 -31.74 5.45 -22.24
CA GLY A 343 -32.44 4.95 -21.06
C GLY A 343 -31.70 3.87 -20.26
N PHE A 344 -30.43 3.60 -20.55
CA PHE A 344 -29.59 2.76 -19.70
C PHE A 344 -29.03 3.59 -18.54
N ARG A 345 -29.17 3.09 -17.31
CA ARG A 345 -28.80 3.85 -16.11
C ARG A 345 -27.71 3.21 -15.28
N CYS A 346 -27.47 1.91 -15.41
CA CYS A 346 -26.55 1.19 -14.51
C CYS A 346 -25.13 1.15 -15.08
N PHE A 347 -24.14 1.65 -14.34
CA PHE A 347 -22.74 1.68 -14.76
C PHE A 347 -21.80 1.19 -13.66
N MET A 348 -20.84 0.35 -14.00
CA MET A 348 -19.82 -0.16 -13.08
C MET A 348 -18.45 0.46 -13.34
N LEU A 349 -17.83 1.00 -12.30
CA LEU A 349 -16.57 1.72 -12.31
C LEU A 349 -15.46 0.84 -11.71
N ASN A 350 -14.24 0.96 -12.21
CA ASN A 350 -13.10 0.14 -11.77
C ASN A 350 -11.84 0.99 -11.46
N ASN A 351 -11.98 2.31 -11.49
CA ASN A 351 -10.89 3.27 -11.31
C ASN A 351 -11.46 4.61 -10.82
N LEU A 352 -10.79 5.26 -9.87
CA LEU A 352 -11.16 6.60 -9.37
C LEU A 352 -11.27 7.63 -10.49
N GLY A 353 -10.46 7.48 -11.53
CA GLY A 353 -10.53 8.36 -12.70
C GLY A 353 -11.83 8.25 -13.49
N HIS A 354 -12.74 7.30 -13.20
CA HIS A 354 -13.98 7.13 -13.97
C HIS A 354 -15.13 8.01 -13.51
N PHE A 355 -15.15 8.49 -12.27
CA PHE A 355 -16.25 9.30 -11.74
C PHE A 355 -16.56 10.55 -12.59
N PRO A 356 -15.55 11.30 -13.10
CA PRO A 356 -15.79 12.45 -13.98
C PRO A 356 -16.43 12.13 -15.34
N LEU A 357 -16.65 10.86 -15.69
CA LEU A 357 -17.45 10.49 -16.87
C LEU A 357 -18.96 10.70 -16.64
N PHE A 358 -19.39 10.84 -15.38
CA PHE A 358 -20.80 10.81 -14.98
C PHE A 358 -21.33 12.14 -14.42
N GLU A 359 -20.49 13.17 -14.30
CA GLU A 359 -20.87 14.50 -13.78
C GLU A 359 -22.06 15.12 -14.53
N ASP A 360 -22.10 14.95 -15.85
CA ASP A 360 -23.15 15.51 -16.73
C ASP A 360 -24.38 14.59 -16.88
N VAL A 361 -24.41 13.43 -16.22
CA VAL A 361 -25.49 12.43 -16.33
C VAL A 361 -25.97 11.94 -14.95
N PRO A 362 -26.58 12.80 -14.12
CA PRO A 362 -26.93 12.48 -12.73
C PRO A 362 -27.98 11.38 -12.57
N SER A 363 -28.66 10.98 -13.65
CA SER A 363 -29.56 9.82 -13.64
C SER A 363 -28.83 8.46 -13.69
N ALA A 364 -27.51 8.47 -13.86
CA ALA A 364 -26.68 7.27 -13.85
C ALA A 364 -26.55 6.73 -12.42
N ARG A 365 -26.76 5.44 -12.28
CA ARG A 365 -26.59 4.65 -11.06
C ARG A 365 -25.22 3.99 -11.10
N LEU A 366 -24.37 4.34 -10.14
CA LEU A 366 -22.97 3.96 -10.15
C LEU A 366 -22.73 2.76 -9.23
N PHE A 367 -21.93 1.81 -9.71
CA PHE A 367 -21.50 0.63 -8.97
C PHE A 367 -19.97 0.59 -8.93
N ALA A 368 -19.38 0.35 -7.76
CA ALA A 368 -17.95 0.12 -7.63
C ALA A 368 -17.63 -1.36 -7.93
N GLY A 369 -16.78 -1.62 -8.91
CA GLY A 369 -16.23 -2.94 -9.18
C GLY A 369 -15.14 -3.32 -8.17
N TRP A 370 -14.75 -4.59 -8.17
CA TRP A 370 -13.79 -5.14 -7.21
C TRP A 370 -12.40 -4.48 -7.26
N ARG A 371 -12.07 -3.82 -8.37
CA ARG A 371 -10.83 -3.05 -8.57
C ARG A 371 -10.76 -1.73 -7.81
N LEU A 372 -11.87 -1.31 -7.19
CA LEU A 372 -11.91 -0.18 -6.25
C LEU A 372 -11.74 -0.64 -4.79
N PHE A 373 -11.28 -1.88 -4.54
CA PHE A 373 -10.77 -2.35 -3.25
C PHE A 373 -11.65 -1.99 -2.03
N SER A 374 -12.92 -2.40 -2.08
CA SER A 374 -13.83 -2.32 -0.94
C SER A 374 -13.44 -3.34 0.15
N LEU A 375 -12.38 -3.03 0.90
CA LEU A 375 -11.73 -3.91 1.88
C LEU A 375 -12.15 -3.64 3.34
N ASN A 376 -12.90 -2.58 3.62
CA ASN A 376 -13.46 -2.27 4.94
C ASN A 376 -14.70 -1.39 4.78
N SER A 377 -15.49 -1.25 5.85
CA SER A 377 -16.71 -0.43 5.85
C SER A 377 -16.45 1.04 5.51
N GLN A 378 -15.29 1.60 5.88
CA GLN A 378 -14.94 2.99 5.56
C GLN A 378 -14.68 3.19 4.07
N ALA A 379 -13.99 2.25 3.41
CA ALA A 379 -13.80 2.28 1.96
C ALA A 379 -15.14 2.24 1.22
N VAL A 380 -16.08 1.40 1.68
CA VAL A 380 -17.43 1.32 1.14
C VAL A 380 -18.19 2.66 1.30
N LEU A 381 -18.07 3.31 2.45
CA LEU A 381 -18.68 4.63 2.69
C LEU A 381 -18.07 5.72 1.84
N SER A 382 -16.75 5.70 1.61
CA SER A 382 -16.11 6.62 0.68
C SER A 382 -16.67 6.47 -0.75
N TRP A 383 -17.04 5.25 -1.16
CA TRP A 383 -17.76 5.05 -2.41
C TRP A 383 -19.17 5.63 -2.39
N LYS A 384 -19.91 5.44 -1.29
CA LYS A 384 -21.23 6.04 -1.09
C LYS A 384 -21.20 7.56 -1.20
N GLU A 385 -20.21 8.22 -0.59
CA GLU A 385 -20.00 9.67 -0.67
C GLU A 385 -19.75 10.16 -2.11
N LEU A 386 -19.19 9.31 -2.96
CA LEU A 386 -19.01 9.55 -4.40
C LEU A 386 -20.23 9.13 -5.26
N GLY A 387 -21.37 8.83 -4.64
CA GLY A 387 -22.62 8.50 -5.33
C GLY A 387 -22.75 7.04 -5.78
N VAL A 388 -21.94 6.13 -5.23
CA VAL A 388 -22.05 4.69 -5.52
C VAL A 388 -23.20 4.06 -4.74
N GLU A 389 -24.06 3.30 -5.43
CA GLU A 389 -25.20 2.58 -4.85
C GLU A 389 -24.87 1.12 -4.49
N GLY A 390 -23.84 0.53 -5.12
CA GLY A 390 -23.42 -0.84 -4.85
C GLY A 390 -21.94 -1.06 -5.10
N ALA A 391 -21.33 -2.00 -4.38
CA ALA A 391 -19.92 -2.30 -4.45
C ALA A 391 -19.67 -3.81 -4.53
N THR A 392 -18.72 -4.20 -5.37
CA THR A 392 -18.20 -5.58 -5.39
C THR A 392 -17.00 -5.64 -4.45
N LEU A 393 -17.02 -6.59 -3.52
CA LEU A 393 -15.91 -6.83 -2.60
C LEU A 393 -14.67 -7.34 -3.35
N ALA A 394 -13.49 -7.03 -2.83
CA ALA A 394 -12.23 -7.36 -3.47
C ALA A 394 -12.06 -8.89 -3.58
N LEU A 395 -11.59 -9.36 -4.73
CA LEU A 395 -11.36 -10.79 -4.95
C LEU A 395 -10.10 -11.27 -4.22
N GLU A 396 -9.17 -10.36 -3.97
CA GLU A 396 -7.92 -10.61 -3.26
C GLU A 396 -8.07 -10.65 -1.73
N ASP A 397 -9.28 -10.48 -1.21
CA ASP A 397 -9.55 -10.48 0.22
C ASP A 397 -9.59 -11.89 0.81
N ASP A 398 -9.41 -11.99 2.12
CA ASP A 398 -9.64 -13.24 2.83
C ASP A 398 -11.07 -13.36 3.35
N ARG A 399 -11.42 -14.57 3.81
CA ARG A 399 -12.74 -14.85 4.35
C ARG A 399 -13.05 -14.05 5.62
N ALA A 400 -12.08 -13.86 6.52
CA ALA A 400 -12.32 -13.24 7.82
C ALA A 400 -12.68 -11.76 7.64
N ASN A 401 -11.90 -11.03 6.84
CA ASN A 401 -12.13 -9.64 6.53
C ASN A 401 -13.39 -9.46 5.67
N LEU A 402 -13.62 -10.33 4.68
CA LEU A 402 -14.85 -10.28 3.87
C LEU A 402 -16.11 -10.40 4.76
N PHE A 403 -16.07 -11.26 5.77
CA PHE A 403 -17.19 -11.44 6.71
C PHE A 403 -17.35 -10.24 7.64
N ASP A 404 -16.23 -9.65 8.09
CA ASP A 404 -16.26 -8.41 8.86
C ASP A 404 -16.90 -7.29 8.05
N VAL A 405 -16.52 -7.10 6.78
CA VAL A 405 -17.14 -6.08 5.90
C VAL A 405 -18.64 -6.31 5.74
N LEU A 406 -19.07 -7.55 5.49
CA LEU A 406 -20.48 -7.87 5.31
C LEU A 406 -21.32 -7.67 6.58
N ALA A 407 -20.72 -7.81 7.77
CA ALA A 407 -21.40 -7.57 9.04
C ALA A 407 -21.71 -6.08 9.29
N HIS A 408 -21.11 -5.17 8.52
CA HIS A 408 -21.31 -3.73 8.68
C HIS A 408 -22.30 -3.19 7.64
N SER A 409 -23.47 -2.74 8.10
CA SER A 409 -24.44 -2.09 7.22
C SER A 409 -23.98 -0.70 6.82
N THR A 410 -23.86 -0.45 5.51
CA THR A 410 -23.40 0.82 4.92
C THR A 410 -24.45 1.46 4.00
N ASP A 411 -25.63 0.86 3.88
CA ASP A 411 -26.65 1.07 2.83
C ASP A 411 -26.14 0.93 1.39
N VAL A 412 -24.91 0.46 1.19
CA VAL A 412 -24.36 0.16 -0.14
C VAL A 412 -24.62 -1.32 -0.44
N ALA A 413 -25.14 -1.59 -1.63
CA ALA A 413 -25.40 -2.94 -2.09
C ALA A 413 -24.09 -3.73 -2.32
N LEU A 414 -23.70 -4.56 -1.35
CA LEU A 414 -22.49 -5.39 -1.47
C LEU A 414 -22.74 -6.64 -2.34
N SER A 415 -21.74 -6.98 -3.16
CA SER A 415 -21.73 -8.18 -4.01
C SER A 415 -20.40 -8.93 -3.91
N VAL A 416 -20.44 -10.25 -4.01
CA VAL A 416 -19.25 -11.12 -4.03
C VAL A 416 -19.11 -11.82 -5.38
N THR A 417 -17.91 -11.83 -5.94
CA THR A 417 -17.64 -12.63 -7.15
C THR A 417 -17.53 -14.10 -6.76
N LEU A 418 -18.35 -14.96 -7.39
CA LEU A 418 -18.32 -16.41 -7.17
C LEU A 418 -17.46 -17.15 -8.18
N TYR A 419 -17.24 -16.60 -9.37
CA TYR A 419 -16.40 -17.23 -10.39
C TYR A 419 -15.80 -16.16 -11.29
N ALA A 420 -14.51 -16.28 -11.63
CA ALA A 420 -13.85 -15.42 -12.60
C ALA A 420 -12.55 -16.00 -13.15
N SER A 421 -12.26 -15.73 -14.42
CA SER A 421 -10.88 -15.78 -14.94
C SER A 421 -10.14 -14.50 -14.52
N VAL A 422 -9.39 -14.55 -13.43
CA VAL A 422 -8.79 -13.36 -12.79
C VAL A 422 -7.58 -12.83 -13.58
N PRO A 423 -7.59 -11.55 -14.00
CA PRO A 423 -6.43 -10.91 -14.59
C PRO A 423 -5.44 -10.48 -13.49
N LEU A 424 -4.30 -11.16 -13.41
CA LEU A 424 -3.20 -10.91 -12.47
C LEU A 424 -2.36 -9.69 -12.85
N LEU A 425 -2.27 -9.40 -14.15
CA LEU A 425 -1.57 -8.23 -14.67
C LEU A 425 -2.35 -7.65 -15.84
N VAL A 426 -2.53 -6.33 -15.85
CA VAL A 426 -3.04 -5.56 -16.99
C VAL A 426 -2.03 -4.46 -17.27
N THR A 427 -1.39 -4.48 -18.44
CA THR A 427 -0.32 -3.54 -18.75
C THR A 427 -0.26 -3.15 -20.21
N ARG A 428 0.04 -1.88 -20.49
CA ARG A 428 0.39 -1.39 -21.84
C ARG A 428 1.85 -1.68 -22.20
N VAL A 429 2.68 -2.09 -21.24
CA VAL A 429 4.08 -2.41 -21.51
C VAL A 429 4.12 -3.55 -22.53
N ASN A 430 4.89 -3.36 -23.61
CA ASN A 430 5.06 -4.38 -24.62
C ASN A 430 5.96 -5.50 -24.08
N LEU A 431 5.36 -6.61 -23.70
CA LEU A 431 6.06 -7.80 -23.24
C LEU A 431 6.43 -8.63 -24.48
N ARG A 432 7.42 -8.14 -25.25
CA ARG A 432 7.86 -8.62 -26.59
C ARG A 432 8.08 -10.12 -26.77
N ARG A 433 8.11 -10.90 -25.68
CA ARG A 433 8.37 -12.34 -25.67
C ARG A 433 7.20 -13.17 -25.14
N LEU A 434 6.02 -12.59 -24.96
CA LEU A 434 4.84 -13.36 -24.57
C LEU A 434 4.14 -13.89 -25.82
N PRO A 435 4.26 -15.19 -26.14
CA PRO A 435 3.49 -15.77 -27.21
C PRO A 435 1.98 -15.64 -26.90
N GLN A 436 1.26 -14.91 -27.76
CA GLN A 436 -0.18 -14.75 -27.62
C GLN A 436 -0.89 -16.11 -27.66
N GLY A 437 -1.89 -16.29 -26.80
CA GLY A 437 -2.67 -17.53 -26.75
C GLY A 437 -1.91 -18.77 -26.27
N ARG A 438 -0.65 -18.64 -25.81
CA ARG A 438 0.10 -19.72 -25.18
C ARG A 438 0.08 -19.62 -23.67
N THR A 439 0.20 -20.78 -23.03
CA THR A 439 0.43 -20.89 -21.60
C THR A 439 1.88 -20.55 -21.29
N LEU A 440 2.12 -19.61 -20.38
CA LEU A 440 3.42 -19.40 -19.77
C LEU A 440 3.54 -20.29 -18.53
N VAL A 441 4.74 -20.74 -18.23
CA VAL A 441 5.04 -21.51 -17.03
C VAL A 441 6.19 -20.81 -16.31
N SER A 442 6.02 -20.47 -15.04
CA SER A 442 7.10 -19.96 -14.20
C SER A 442 8.14 -21.04 -13.90
N ASP A 443 9.27 -20.65 -13.33
CA ASP A 443 10.26 -21.58 -12.78
C ASP A 443 9.75 -22.42 -11.60
N THR A 444 8.68 -21.98 -10.94
CA THR A 444 7.93 -22.73 -9.92
C THR A 444 6.89 -23.68 -10.49
N GLY A 445 6.73 -23.74 -11.82
CA GLY A 445 5.72 -24.58 -12.49
C GLY A 445 4.30 -23.97 -12.52
N THR A 446 4.13 -22.74 -12.04
CA THR A 446 2.84 -22.04 -12.07
C THR A 446 2.51 -21.65 -13.50
N THR A 447 1.28 -21.91 -13.94
CA THR A 447 0.84 -21.64 -15.31
C THR A 447 0.06 -20.32 -15.42
N PHE A 448 0.20 -19.63 -16.55
CA PHE A 448 -0.48 -18.38 -16.83
C PHE A 448 -0.96 -18.33 -18.27
N ARG A 449 -2.07 -17.64 -18.53
CA ARG A 449 -2.62 -17.42 -19.89
C ARG A 449 -2.41 -15.97 -20.31
N VAL A 450 -1.94 -15.76 -21.54
CA VAL A 450 -1.70 -14.42 -22.08
C VAL A 450 -2.79 -14.05 -23.08
N ALA A 451 -3.40 -12.89 -22.87
CA ALA A 451 -4.27 -12.26 -23.86
C ALA A 451 -3.75 -10.87 -24.22
N HIS A 452 -4.01 -10.46 -25.46
CA HIS A 452 -3.82 -9.09 -25.91
C HIS A 452 -5.17 -8.50 -26.29
N ARG A 453 -5.57 -7.39 -25.66
CA ARG A 453 -6.85 -6.72 -25.94
C ARG A 453 -6.65 -5.21 -25.89
N ARG A 454 -7.02 -4.50 -26.96
CA ARG A 454 -7.04 -3.03 -27.04
C ARG A 454 -5.71 -2.35 -26.65
N GLY A 455 -4.60 -2.91 -27.11
CA GLY A 455 -3.26 -2.39 -26.80
C GLY A 455 -2.78 -2.68 -25.37
N LEU A 456 -3.48 -3.56 -24.65
CA LEU A 456 -3.07 -4.05 -23.34
C LEU A 456 -2.68 -5.53 -23.43
N ASN A 457 -1.58 -5.87 -22.78
CA ASN A 457 -1.21 -7.22 -22.41
C ASN A 457 -1.89 -7.57 -21.09
N ILE A 458 -2.61 -8.68 -21.07
CA ILE A 458 -3.31 -9.18 -19.89
C ILE A 458 -2.80 -10.58 -19.57
N LEU A 459 -2.33 -10.75 -18.35
CA LEU A 459 -1.91 -12.05 -17.81
C LEU A 459 -3.01 -12.57 -16.89
N TYR A 460 -3.55 -13.74 -17.19
CA TYR A 460 -4.51 -14.44 -16.35
C TYR A 460 -3.83 -15.58 -15.60
N ALA A 461 -4.38 -15.92 -14.44
CA ALA A 461 -4.05 -17.17 -13.78
C ALA A 461 -4.35 -18.37 -14.70
N GLY A 462 -3.55 -19.43 -14.56
CA GLY A 462 -3.76 -20.70 -15.26
C GLY A 462 -5.09 -21.34 -14.87
N GLU A 463 -5.38 -21.35 -13.57
CA GLU A 463 -6.66 -21.79 -13.00
C GLU A 463 -7.61 -20.60 -12.81
N ASP A 464 -8.91 -20.84 -12.98
CA ASP A 464 -9.93 -19.84 -12.68
C ASP A 464 -10.21 -19.79 -11.17
N PHE A 465 -10.67 -18.64 -10.71
CA PHE A 465 -11.15 -18.45 -9.34
C PHE A 465 -12.59 -18.95 -9.19
N SER A 466 -12.91 -19.58 -8.05
CA SER A 466 -14.28 -19.96 -7.73
C SER A 466 -14.56 -20.02 -6.23
N LEU A 467 -15.65 -19.39 -5.81
CA LEU A 467 -16.35 -19.61 -4.55
C LEU A 467 -17.73 -20.28 -4.75
N VAL A 468 -18.04 -20.75 -5.97
CA VAL A 468 -19.22 -21.60 -6.21
C VAL A 468 -19.17 -22.81 -5.27
N GLY A 469 -20.27 -23.08 -4.58
CA GLY A 469 -20.36 -24.05 -3.48
C GLY A 469 -20.40 -23.39 -2.09
N ARG A 470 -19.99 -22.12 -1.97
CA ARG A 470 -20.00 -21.36 -0.70
C ARG A 470 -21.08 -20.29 -0.61
N GLU A 471 -22.06 -20.30 -1.51
CA GLU A 471 -23.14 -19.30 -1.54
C GLU A 471 -23.89 -19.25 -0.21
N ALA A 472 -24.24 -20.41 0.37
CA ALA A 472 -24.97 -20.47 1.64
C ALA A 472 -24.18 -19.84 2.80
N GLU A 473 -22.86 -20.03 2.83
CA GLU A 473 -21.97 -19.44 3.84
C GLU A 473 -21.94 -17.91 3.70
N LEU A 474 -21.77 -17.41 2.47
CA LEU A 474 -21.76 -15.98 2.15
C LEU A 474 -23.12 -15.33 2.42
N GLN A 475 -24.23 -16.02 2.15
CA GLN A 475 -25.58 -15.55 2.48
C GLN A 475 -25.82 -15.48 3.99
N GLN A 476 -25.28 -16.43 4.76
CA GLN A 476 -25.33 -16.39 6.22
C GLN A 476 -24.50 -15.24 6.79
N ALA A 477 -23.42 -14.86 6.11
CA ALA A 477 -22.60 -13.70 6.44
C ALA A 477 -23.24 -12.35 6.03
N GLY A 478 -24.37 -12.34 5.32
CA GLY A 478 -25.08 -11.13 4.91
C GLY A 478 -24.96 -10.76 3.44
N CYS A 479 -24.33 -11.58 2.59
CA CYS A 479 -24.22 -11.32 1.16
C CYS A 479 -25.39 -11.91 0.37
N GLY A 480 -26.24 -11.05 -0.20
CA GLY A 480 -27.36 -11.45 -1.05
C GLY A 480 -27.09 -11.40 -2.56
N ARG A 481 -25.96 -10.85 -2.99
CA ARG A 481 -25.66 -10.56 -4.40
C ARG A 481 -24.35 -11.20 -4.84
N PHE A 482 -24.38 -11.86 -6.00
CA PHE A 482 -23.26 -12.63 -6.50
C PHE A 482 -22.97 -12.34 -7.96
N ILE A 483 -21.69 -12.36 -8.33
CA ILE A 483 -21.23 -12.14 -9.70
C ILE A 483 -20.57 -13.41 -10.25
N LEU A 484 -20.94 -13.78 -11.47
CA LEU A 484 -20.26 -14.81 -12.26
C LEU A 484 -19.62 -14.14 -13.48
N ASP A 485 -18.30 -14.01 -13.47
CA ASP A 485 -17.57 -13.46 -14.60
C ASP A 485 -17.29 -14.54 -15.65
N LEU A 486 -18.14 -14.60 -16.66
CA LEU A 486 -18.07 -15.54 -17.77
C LEU A 486 -17.54 -14.87 -19.05
N ARG A 487 -16.88 -13.71 -18.96
CA ARG A 487 -16.36 -13.00 -20.14
C ARG A 487 -15.33 -13.80 -20.93
N GLN A 488 -14.48 -14.56 -20.22
CA GLN A 488 -13.46 -15.40 -20.86
C GLN A 488 -14.01 -16.79 -21.22
N ALA A 489 -14.79 -17.40 -20.33
CA ALA A 489 -15.34 -18.73 -20.53
C ALA A 489 -16.47 -18.74 -21.58
N GLY A 490 -17.24 -17.66 -21.69
CA GLY A 490 -18.49 -17.58 -22.44
C GLY A 490 -19.66 -18.21 -21.66
N PRO A 491 -20.81 -17.54 -21.49
CA PRO A 491 -21.92 -18.06 -20.70
C PRO A 491 -22.54 -19.34 -21.29
N PHE A 492 -22.50 -19.51 -22.61
CA PHE A 492 -23.08 -20.66 -23.31
C PHE A 492 -22.07 -21.76 -23.65
N SER A 493 -20.80 -21.60 -23.27
CA SER A 493 -19.80 -22.65 -23.43
C SER A 493 -20.04 -23.81 -22.46
N PRO A 494 -19.42 -24.98 -22.67
CA PRO A 494 -19.49 -26.08 -21.71
C PRO A 494 -19.08 -25.66 -20.28
N THR A 495 -18.05 -24.83 -20.17
CA THR A 495 -17.59 -24.28 -18.88
C THR A 495 -18.62 -23.34 -18.27
N GLY A 496 -19.14 -22.37 -19.03
CA GLY A 496 -20.16 -21.42 -18.53
C GLY A 496 -21.44 -22.11 -18.06
N LYS A 497 -21.94 -23.08 -18.85
CA LYS A 497 -23.09 -23.91 -18.48
C LYS A 497 -22.83 -24.71 -17.21
N ARG A 498 -21.62 -25.26 -17.04
CA ARG A 498 -21.23 -26.00 -15.82
C ARG A 498 -21.21 -25.09 -14.59
N VAL A 499 -20.67 -23.88 -14.71
CA VAL A 499 -20.68 -22.88 -13.63
C VAL A 499 -22.11 -22.55 -13.23
N LEU A 500 -22.97 -22.16 -14.18
CA LEU A 500 -24.37 -21.81 -13.93
C LEU A 500 -25.18 -22.97 -13.34
N ALA A 501 -24.94 -24.20 -13.82
CA ALA A 501 -25.61 -25.39 -13.31
C ALA A 501 -25.20 -25.76 -11.88
N SER A 502 -24.04 -25.32 -11.41
CA SER A 502 -23.51 -25.64 -10.07
C SER A 502 -24.06 -24.73 -8.98
N LEU A 503 -24.61 -23.56 -9.35
CA LEU A 503 -25.19 -22.59 -8.42
C LEU A 503 -26.25 -23.22 -7.52
N GLY A 504 -26.13 -22.98 -6.21
CA GLY A 504 -27.09 -23.43 -5.20
C GLY A 504 -27.09 -24.94 -4.93
N ARG A 505 -26.16 -25.70 -5.52
CA ARG A 505 -26.01 -27.14 -5.26
C ARG A 505 -25.04 -27.45 -4.10
N GLY A 506 -24.35 -26.43 -3.58
CA GLY A 506 -23.34 -26.60 -2.52
C GLY A 506 -22.14 -27.46 -2.94
N ARG A 507 -21.82 -27.49 -4.24
CA ARG A 507 -20.70 -28.28 -4.78
C ARG A 507 -19.65 -27.37 -5.38
N GLU A 508 -18.42 -27.54 -4.92
CA GLU A 508 -17.25 -26.82 -5.43
C GLU A 508 -16.95 -27.20 -6.89
N LEU A 509 -16.42 -26.24 -7.65
CA LEU A 509 -15.99 -26.46 -9.03
C LEU A 509 -14.56 -27.03 -9.06
N PRO A 510 -14.33 -28.22 -9.64
CA PRO A 510 -12.99 -28.81 -9.68
C PRO A 510 -12.04 -28.01 -10.59
N GLY A 511 -10.75 -27.98 -10.24
CA GLY A 511 -9.72 -27.27 -11.02
C GLY A 511 -9.83 -25.74 -10.94
N THR A 512 -10.29 -25.23 -9.79
CA THR A 512 -10.39 -23.80 -9.51
C THR A 512 -9.65 -23.45 -8.22
N SER A 513 -9.27 -22.18 -8.08
CA SER A 513 -8.58 -21.67 -6.90
C SER A 513 -9.52 -20.85 -6.01
N LEU A 514 -9.36 -20.97 -4.69
CA LEU A 514 -9.99 -20.07 -3.71
C LEU A 514 -9.26 -18.73 -3.59
N PHE A 515 -8.12 -18.58 -4.27
CA PHE A 515 -7.23 -17.43 -4.11
C PHE A 515 -6.89 -17.21 -2.62
N ASN A 516 -7.04 -15.98 -2.11
CA ASN A 516 -6.78 -15.67 -0.70
C ASN A 516 -7.94 -16.02 0.24
N TYR A 517 -9.13 -16.38 -0.26
CA TYR A 517 -10.29 -16.63 0.61
C TYR A 517 -10.03 -17.72 1.68
N GLY A 518 -9.25 -18.75 1.33
CA GLY A 518 -8.88 -19.83 2.25
C GLY A 518 -7.65 -19.56 3.12
N MET A 519 -7.00 -18.39 2.98
CA MET A 519 -5.81 -18.01 3.75
C MET A 519 -6.19 -16.90 4.73
N GLU A 520 -5.68 -16.90 5.96
CA GLU A 520 -5.75 -15.71 6.82
C GLU A 520 -4.61 -14.77 6.42
N LEU A 521 -4.93 -13.58 5.91
CA LEU A 521 -3.94 -12.56 5.62
C LEU A 521 -3.63 -11.79 6.92
N GLU A 522 -2.39 -11.90 7.40
CA GLU A 522 -1.89 -11.15 8.58
C GLU A 522 -1.60 -9.66 8.30
#